data_AF-A0A9W8JSH0-F1
#
_entry.id   AF-A0A9W8JSH0-F1
#
_cell.length_a   1.000
_cell.length_b   1.000
_cell.length_c   1.000
_cell.angle_alpha   90.00
_cell.angle_beta   90.00
_cell.angle_gamma   90.00
#
_symmetry.space_group_name_H-M   'P 1'
#
loop_
_entity.id
_entity.type
_entity.pdbx_description
1 polymer ?
#
loop_
_entity_poly.entity_id
_entity_poly.type
_entity_poly.pdbx_seq_one_letter_code
_entity_poly.pdbx_strand_id
1 'polypeptide(L)'
;MPKRKQDSDDVDDGASSSSEVSLVDVSFDFFDPNPNVDYHAIKRLLGQLFQRDAEGLNMHELTDLILGQPTVGTTIKTDGIQSDPFALLTVLNMHLHHQNASIKAIANYLLATTASHDQAFHATLQQLFSQSDAHVGLVLCERLVNMPVQVIPPMYTMLADEVKWALADVRRSFPPSRFFLTVSGSGGAV
;
A
#
# COMPACT_ATOMS: atom_id res chain seq x y z
N MET A 1 -3.93 -79.79 -22.49
CA MET A 1 -4.02 -78.76 -23.56
C MET A 1 -5.19 -79.13 -24.47
N PRO A 2 -6.08 -78.19 -24.84
CA PRO A 2 -5.89 -77.36 -26.04
C PRO A 2 -6.22 -75.87 -25.81
N LYS A 3 -5.31 -74.96 -26.19
CA LYS A 3 -5.23 -74.14 -27.43
C LYS A 3 -5.91 -72.76 -27.30
N ARG A 4 -5.03 -71.80 -27.01
CA ARG A 4 -5.12 -70.35 -27.19
C ARG A 4 -5.55 -69.99 -28.62
N LYS A 5 -6.52 -69.09 -28.76
CA LYS A 5 -6.77 -68.30 -29.97
C LYS A 5 -6.74 -66.83 -29.57
N GLN A 6 -5.79 -66.13 -30.14
CA GLN A 6 -5.59 -64.69 -30.05
C GLN A 6 -6.17 -64.14 -31.35
N ASP A 7 -7.07 -63.17 -31.27
CA ASP A 7 -7.34 -62.25 -32.38
C ASP A 7 -7.71 -60.89 -31.80
N SER A 8 -7.28 -59.86 -32.52
CA SER A 8 -6.96 -58.52 -32.06
C SER A 8 -8.07 -57.50 -32.31
N ASP A 9 -7.85 -56.34 -31.70
CA ASP A 9 -8.36 -55.01 -32.09
C ASP A 9 -9.82 -54.68 -31.74
N ASP A 10 -9.97 -53.95 -30.63
CA ASP A 10 -10.62 -52.64 -30.70
C ASP A 10 -9.90 -51.70 -29.73
N VAL A 11 -9.13 -50.79 -30.33
CA VAL A 11 -8.58 -49.59 -29.71
C VAL A 11 -9.74 -48.60 -29.71
N ASP A 12 -10.36 -48.33 -28.56
CA ASP A 12 -11.24 -47.16 -28.45
C ASP A 12 -11.08 -46.47 -27.10
N ASP A 13 -10.57 -45.25 -27.25
CA ASP A 13 -10.43 -44.12 -26.35
C ASP A 13 -10.59 -44.34 -24.84
N GLY A 14 -9.42 -44.48 -24.21
CA GLY A 14 -9.19 -43.89 -22.90
C GLY A 14 -9.32 -42.38 -22.98
N ALA A 15 -10.56 -41.88 -22.99
CA ALA A 15 -10.91 -40.51 -22.68
C ALA A 15 -10.56 -40.27 -21.20
N SER A 16 -9.26 -40.11 -20.94
CA SER A 16 -8.79 -39.41 -19.76
C SER A 16 -9.32 -38.00 -19.88
N SER A 17 -10.51 -37.77 -19.30
CA SER A 17 -10.97 -36.43 -18.93
C SER A 17 -10.02 -35.91 -17.85
N SER A 18 -8.78 -35.63 -18.25
CA SER A 18 -7.89 -34.76 -17.52
C SER A 18 -8.54 -33.39 -17.63
N SER A 19 -9.32 -33.04 -16.63
CA SER A 19 -9.78 -31.68 -16.42
C SER A 19 -8.52 -30.81 -16.48
N GLU A 20 -8.30 -30.14 -17.59
CA GLU A 20 -7.20 -29.19 -17.75
C GLU A 20 -7.37 -28.18 -16.62
N VAL A 21 -6.54 -28.31 -15.59
CA VAL A 21 -6.43 -27.31 -14.54
C VAL A 21 -6.01 -26.03 -15.24
N SER A 22 -6.98 -25.14 -15.45
CA SER A 22 -6.75 -23.82 -16.01
C SER A 22 -5.74 -23.11 -15.13
N LEU A 23 -4.49 -23.03 -15.58
CA LEU A 23 -3.42 -22.34 -14.87
C LEU A 23 -3.80 -20.86 -14.84
N VAL A 24 -4.07 -20.33 -13.65
CA VAL A 24 -4.29 -18.91 -13.44
C VAL A 24 -2.95 -18.29 -13.10
N ASP A 25 -2.44 -17.46 -14.01
CA ASP A 25 -1.25 -16.65 -13.76
C ASP A 25 -1.66 -15.33 -13.13
N VAL A 26 -1.01 -14.97 -12.02
CA VAL A 26 -1.26 -13.72 -11.29
C VAL A 26 0.05 -12.97 -11.21
N SER A 27 0.12 -11.84 -11.92
CA SER A 27 1.25 -10.92 -11.87
C SER A 27 0.95 -9.79 -10.90
N PHE A 28 1.97 -9.36 -10.14
CA PHE A 28 1.88 -8.22 -9.23
C PHE A 28 2.69 -7.07 -9.82
N ASP A 29 2.00 -6.16 -10.47
CA ASP A 29 2.61 -5.04 -11.16
C ASP A 29 2.55 -3.78 -10.30
N PHE A 30 3.63 -3.01 -10.34
CA PHE A 30 3.81 -1.78 -9.57
C PHE A 30 3.50 -0.57 -10.45
N PHE A 31 2.64 0.32 -9.97
CA PHE A 31 2.23 1.52 -10.68
C PHE A 31 2.22 2.74 -9.77
N ASP A 32 2.45 3.91 -10.34
CA ASP A 32 2.21 5.18 -9.66
C ASP A 32 0.71 5.35 -9.36
N PRO A 33 0.33 5.99 -8.23
CA PRO A 33 -1.06 6.34 -7.94
C PRO A 33 -1.68 7.17 -9.06
N ASN A 34 -2.79 6.69 -9.61
CA ASN A 34 -3.52 7.35 -10.70
C ASN A 34 -4.78 8.05 -10.17
N PRO A 35 -4.83 9.40 -10.18
CA PRO A 35 -5.98 10.14 -9.66
C PRO A 35 -7.31 9.86 -10.36
N ASN A 36 -7.26 9.40 -11.61
CA ASN A 36 -8.47 9.15 -12.40
C ASN A 36 -9.09 7.78 -12.12
N VAL A 37 -8.35 6.87 -11.48
CA VAL A 37 -8.75 5.47 -11.30
C VAL A 37 -8.75 5.10 -9.81
N ASP A 38 -7.70 5.47 -9.08
CA ASP A 38 -7.37 4.85 -7.79
C ASP A 38 -8.08 5.48 -6.59
N TYR A 39 -8.79 6.60 -6.80
CA TYR A 39 -9.39 7.40 -5.72
C TYR A 39 -10.22 6.56 -4.75
N HIS A 40 -11.15 5.75 -5.26
CA HIS A 40 -12.05 4.96 -4.42
C HIS A 40 -11.32 3.84 -3.68
N ALA A 41 -10.39 3.17 -4.36
CA ALA A 41 -9.62 2.07 -3.79
C ALA A 41 -8.65 2.56 -2.70
N ILE A 42 -7.93 3.66 -2.95
CA ILE A 42 -7.03 4.28 -1.95
C ILE A 42 -7.83 4.75 -0.75
N LYS A 43 -8.96 5.44 -0.95
CA LYS A 43 -9.82 5.86 0.17
C LYS A 43 -10.28 4.66 1.02
N ARG A 44 -10.59 3.53 0.39
CA ARG A 44 -10.95 2.30 1.10
C ARG A 44 -9.77 1.71 1.87
N LEU A 45 -8.58 1.66 1.26
CA LEU A 45 -7.35 1.20 1.93
C LEU A 45 -7.04 2.07 3.16
N LEU A 46 -7.13 3.39 3.04
CA LEU A 46 -6.95 4.31 4.18
C LEU A 46 -8.00 4.08 5.28
N GLY A 47 -9.25 3.84 4.89
CA GLY A 47 -10.30 3.45 5.84
C GLY A 47 -9.98 2.14 6.56
N GLN A 48 -9.35 1.18 5.89
CA GLN A 48 -8.90 -0.07 6.50
C GLN A 48 -7.71 0.15 7.44
N LEU A 49 -6.78 1.02 7.07
CA LEU A 49 -5.59 1.37 7.86
C LEU A 49 -5.94 1.97 9.22
N PHE A 50 -6.89 2.93 9.23
CA PHE A 50 -7.29 3.63 10.45
C PHE A 50 -8.54 3.02 11.14
N GLN A 51 -9.19 2.06 10.50
CA GLN A 51 -10.35 1.33 11.03
C GLN A 51 -11.43 2.28 11.62
N ARG A 52 -11.75 2.12 12.90
CA ARG A 52 -12.79 2.88 13.60
C ARG A 52 -12.47 4.37 13.71
N ASP A 53 -11.19 4.74 13.65
CA ASP A 53 -10.74 6.11 13.80
C ASP A 53 -10.76 6.89 12.48
N ALA A 54 -11.00 6.20 11.35
CA ALA A 54 -10.97 6.79 10.01
C ALA A 54 -11.94 7.96 9.82
N GLU A 55 -13.11 7.93 10.49
CA GLU A 55 -14.13 8.99 10.40
C GLU A 55 -13.60 10.35 10.90
N GLY A 56 -12.72 10.34 11.91
CA GLY A 56 -12.14 11.56 12.48
C GLY A 56 -10.94 12.13 11.71
N LEU A 57 -10.45 11.42 10.69
CA LEU A 57 -9.17 11.70 10.04
C LEU A 57 -9.30 12.32 8.63
N ASN A 58 -10.51 12.68 8.20
CA ASN A 58 -10.78 13.33 6.92
C ASN A 58 -10.21 12.54 5.71
N MET A 59 -10.63 11.29 5.54
CA MET A 59 -10.11 10.39 4.49
C MET A 59 -10.17 10.94 3.06
N HIS A 60 -11.16 11.79 2.76
CA HIS A 60 -11.26 12.46 1.46
C HIS A 60 -10.03 13.34 1.20
N GLU A 61 -9.75 14.27 2.10
CA GLU A 61 -8.60 15.18 2.05
C GLU A 61 -7.28 14.43 2.02
N LEU A 62 -7.18 13.32 2.78
CA LEU A 62 -5.98 12.48 2.76
C LEU A 62 -5.79 11.79 1.41
N THR A 63 -6.87 11.30 0.81
CA THR A 63 -6.84 10.63 -0.51
C THR A 63 -6.44 11.62 -1.60
N ASP A 64 -7.05 12.81 -1.61
CA ASP A 64 -6.69 13.89 -2.54
C ASP A 64 -5.23 14.29 -2.39
N LEU A 65 -4.75 14.35 -1.14
CA LEU A 65 -3.36 14.71 -0.86
C LEU A 65 -2.38 13.65 -1.41
N ILE A 66 -2.68 12.36 -1.23
CA ILE A 66 -1.84 11.27 -1.76
C ILE A 66 -1.83 11.28 -3.28
N LEU A 67 -2.99 11.41 -3.92
CA LEU A 67 -3.12 11.46 -5.38
C LEU A 67 -2.57 12.75 -5.99
N GLY A 68 -2.49 13.82 -5.20
CA GLY A 68 -1.87 15.07 -5.59
C GLY A 68 -0.35 15.01 -5.65
N GLN A 69 0.29 13.93 -5.20
CA GLN A 69 1.75 13.75 -5.28
C GLN A 69 2.15 13.10 -6.61
N PRO A 70 2.85 13.81 -7.51
CA PRO A 70 3.20 13.28 -8.82
C PRO A 70 4.41 12.34 -8.82
N THR A 71 5.17 12.24 -7.73
CA THR A 71 6.51 11.60 -7.72
C THR A 71 6.73 10.59 -6.61
N VAL A 72 5.81 10.46 -5.65
CA VAL A 72 6.00 9.61 -4.47
C VAL A 72 4.74 8.82 -4.18
N GLY A 73 4.87 7.51 -4.23
CA GLY A 73 3.81 6.56 -3.97
C GLY A 73 3.87 5.42 -4.97
N THR A 74 3.69 4.20 -4.47
CA THR A 74 3.61 2.99 -5.29
C THR A 74 2.32 2.24 -4.94
N THR A 75 1.64 1.77 -5.97
CA THR A 75 0.47 0.90 -5.86
C THR A 75 0.74 -0.45 -6.51
N ILE A 76 0.03 -1.50 -6.06
CA ILE A 76 0.10 -2.82 -6.70
C ILE A 76 -1.24 -3.18 -7.31
N LYS A 77 -1.21 -3.61 -8.56
CA LYS A 77 -2.37 -4.06 -9.35
C LYS A 77 -2.07 -5.40 -10.02
N THR A 78 -3.09 -6.22 -10.20
CA THR A 78 -2.96 -7.51 -10.92
C THR A 78 -3.64 -7.50 -12.28
N ASP A 79 -4.63 -6.62 -12.47
CA ASP A 79 -5.52 -6.64 -13.64
C ASP A 79 -5.29 -5.40 -14.54
N GLY A 80 -4.04 -4.92 -14.58
CA GLY A 80 -3.59 -3.79 -15.38
C GLY A 80 -3.81 -2.41 -14.75
N ILE A 81 -3.37 -1.37 -15.47
CA ILE A 81 -3.30 0.01 -14.93
C ILE A 81 -4.67 0.63 -14.59
N GLN A 82 -5.74 0.14 -15.21
CA GLN A 82 -7.12 0.62 -15.00
C GLN A 82 -7.85 -0.12 -13.87
N SER A 83 -7.23 -1.15 -13.27
CA SER A 83 -7.82 -1.86 -12.14
C SER A 83 -7.59 -1.11 -10.83
N ASP A 84 -8.37 -1.50 -9.82
CA ASP A 84 -8.17 -1.01 -8.45
C ASP A 84 -6.85 -1.52 -7.87
N PRO A 85 -6.11 -0.69 -7.13
CA PRO A 85 -4.95 -1.12 -6.36
C PRO A 85 -5.33 -1.98 -5.16
N PHE A 86 -4.53 -3.02 -4.91
CA PHE A 86 -4.63 -3.90 -3.75
C PHE A 86 -3.64 -3.56 -2.64
N ALA A 87 -2.64 -2.74 -2.94
CA ALA A 87 -1.70 -2.21 -1.97
C ALA A 87 -1.34 -0.77 -2.32
N LEU A 88 -1.01 0.00 -1.29
CA LEU A 88 -0.51 1.36 -1.36
C LEU A 88 0.64 1.52 -0.38
N LEU A 89 1.75 2.08 -0.87
CA LEU A 89 2.82 2.60 -0.04
C LEU A 89 3.14 4.01 -0.50
N THR A 90 3.08 4.99 0.40
CA THR A 90 3.40 6.38 0.07
C THR A 90 3.99 7.10 1.28
N VAL A 91 4.69 8.21 1.03
CA VAL A 91 5.19 9.11 2.07
C VAL A 91 4.63 10.50 1.85
N LEU A 92 4.15 11.13 2.93
CA LEU A 92 3.67 12.51 2.95
C LEU A 92 4.55 13.36 3.86
N ASN A 93 4.95 14.54 3.42
CA ASN A 93 5.65 15.48 4.30
C ASN A 93 4.66 16.20 5.22
N MET A 94 4.69 15.91 6.52
CA MET A 94 3.73 16.46 7.48
C MET A 94 3.90 17.97 7.68
N HIS A 95 5.11 18.51 7.53
CA HIS A 95 5.36 19.95 7.67
C HIS A 95 4.93 20.71 6.44
N LEU A 96 5.16 20.17 5.24
CA LEU A 96 4.69 20.80 4.00
C LEU A 96 3.16 20.90 3.98
N HIS A 97 2.49 19.85 4.43
CA HIS A 97 1.03 19.73 4.41
C HIS A 97 0.36 20.04 5.75
N HIS A 98 1.07 20.71 6.67
CA HIS A 98 0.58 21.02 8.02
C HIS A 98 -0.75 21.79 8.05
N GLN A 99 -1.11 22.49 6.97
CA GLN A 99 -2.37 23.22 6.86
C GLN A 99 -3.56 22.32 6.49
N ASN A 100 -3.31 21.16 5.87
CA ASN A 100 -4.35 20.22 5.44
C ASN A 100 -5.06 19.62 6.66
N ALA A 101 -6.39 19.51 6.57
CA ALA A 101 -7.24 19.05 7.66
C ALA A 101 -6.94 17.60 8.07
N SER A 102 -6.61 16.72 7.12
CA SER A 102 -6.25 15.32 7.40
C SER A 102 -4.93 15.22 8.17
N ILE A 103 -3.90 15.96 7.76
CA ILE A 103 -2.59 15.94 8.43
C ILE A 103 -2.68 16.47 9.86
N LYS A 104 -3.46 17.54 10.09
CA LYS A 104 -3.73 18.04 11.45
C LYS A 104 -4.46 17.00 12.30
N ALA A 105 -5.48 16.34 11.73
CA ALA A 105 -6.23 15.31 12.42
C ALA A 105 -5.33 14.12 12.80
N ILE A 106 -4.47 13.66 11.88
CA ILE A 106 -3.50 12.59 12.12
C ILE A 106 -2.48 12.99 13.19
N ALA A 107 -1.92 14.20 13.13
CA ALA A 107 -0.97 14.68 14.14
C ALA A 107 -1.59 14.68 15.54
N ASN A 108 -2.83 15.20 15.66
CA ASN A 108 -3.57 15.21 16.92
C ASN A 108 -3.91 13.80 17.41
N TYR A 109 -4.31 12.91 16.48
CA TYR A 109 -4.57 11.51 16.78
C TYR A 109 -3.33 10.81 17.34
N LEU A 110 -2.18 10.95 16.67
CA LEU A 110 -0.91 10.38 17.13
C LEU A 110 -0.51 10.92 18.51
N LEU A 111 -0.70 12.22 18.76
CA LEU A 111 -0.43 12.81 20.07
C LEU A 111 -1.37 12.26 21.16
N ALA A 112 -2.67 12.13 20.87
CA ALA A 112 -3.66 11.61 21.82
C ALA A 112 -3.40 10.13 22.17
N THR A 113 -3.10 9.31 21.16
CA THR A 113 -2.77 7.89 21.33
C THR A 113 -1.49 7.73 22.16
N THR A 114 -0.43 8.47 21.82
CA THR A 114 0.85 8.34 22.53
C THR A 114 0.82 8.87 23.95
N ALA A 115 0.03 9.92 24.23
CA ALA A 115 -0.16 10.43 25.60
C ALA A 115 -0.66 9.35 26.57
N SER A 116 -1.44 8.37 26.07
CA SER A 116 -2.06 7.32 26.88
C SER A 116 -1.19 6.05 27.00
N HIS A 117 -0.24 5.84 26.09
CA HIS A 117 0.50 4.58 25.96
C HIS A 117 2.01 4.70 26.23
N ASP A 118 2.63 5.82 25.83
CA ASP A 118 4.08 6.01 25.96
C ASP A 118 4.43 7.50 26.10
N GLN A 119 4.70 7.92 27.34
CA GLN A 119 5.00 9.32 27.66
C GLN A 119 6.34 9.80 27.08
N ALA A 120 7.33 8.91 26.92
CA ALA A 120 8.63 9.27 26.36
C ALA A 120 8.54 9.48 24.84
N PHE A 121 7.82 8.59 24.15
CA PHE A 121 7.53 8.75 22.74
C PHE A 121 6.62 9.94 22.46
N HIS A 122 5.64 10.20 23.33
CA HIS A 122 4.79 11.38 23.26
C HIS A 122 5.59 12.69 23.32
N ALA A 123 6.52 12.82 24.28
CA ALA A 123 7.38 13.99 24.38
C ALA A 123 8.24 14.19 23.12
N THR A 124 8.74 13.08 22.55
CA THR A 124 9.50 13.10 21.30
C THR A 124 8.66 13.58 20.12
N LEU A 125 7.42 13.07 19.98
CA LEU A 125 6.50 13.50 18.92
C LEU A 125 6.10 14.97 19.06
N GLN A 126 5.82 15.43 20.28
CA GLN A 126 5.54 16.85 20.54
C GLN A 126 6.70 17.74 20.11
N GLN A 127 7.93 17.33 20.40
CA GLN A 127 9.11 18.06 19.96
C GLN A 127 9.23 18.06 18.43
N LEU A 128 9.01 16.93 17.76
CA LEU A 128 9.07 16.83 16.30
C LEU A 128 8.01 17.69 15.61
N PHE A 129 6.78 17.73 16.12
CA PHE A 129 5.70 18.53 15.53
C PHE A 129 5.79 20.03 15.84
N SER A 130 6.52 20.43 16.89
CA SER A 130 6.73 21.84 17.24
C SER A 130 7.90 22.49 16.51
N GLN A 131 8.80 21.70 15.92
CA GLN A 131 9.91 22.20 15.13
C GLN A 131 9.44 22.75 13.78
N SER A 132 10.03 23.88 13.38
CA SER A 132 9.76 24.56 12.11
C SER A 132 10.46 23.93 10.91
N ASP A 133 11.44 23.06 11.15
CA ASP A 133 12.19 22.39 10.08
C ASP A 133 11.44 21.15 9.58
N ALA A 134 11.38 21.00 8.25
CA ALA A 134 10.67 19.90 7.60
C ALA A 134 11.39 18.57 7.84
N HIS A 135 11.03 17.86 8.89
CA HIS A 135 11.74 16.65 9.30
C HIS A 135 10.90 15.39 9.32
N VAL A 136 9.57 15.48 9.35
CA VAL A 136 8.70 14.30 9.51
C VAL A 136 8.01 13.92 8.20
N GLY A 137 8.32 12.71 7.72
CA GLY A 137 7.58 12.02 6.66
C GLY A 137 6.62 11.00 7.26
N LEU A 138 5.34 11.09 6.92
CA LEU A 138 4.33 10.11 7.27
C LEU A 138 4.28 9.03 6.19
N VAL A 139 4.75 7.83 6.52
CA VAL A 139 4.68 6.65 5.65
C VAL A 139 3.35 5.96 5.90
N LEU A 140 2.54 5.82 4.85
CA LEU A 140 1.29 5.08 4.86
C LEU A 140 1.49 3.80 4.06
N CYS A 141 1.36 2.66 4.72
CA CYS A 141 1.55 1.35 4.14
C CYS A 141 0.31 0.50 4.41
N GLU A 142 -0.47 0.21 3.38
CA GLU A 142 -1.64 -0.66 3.51
C GLU A 142 -1.76 -1.62 2.33
N ARG A 143 -2.26 -2.82 2.60
CA ARG A 143 -2.54 -3.82 1.57
C ARG A 143 -3.72 -4.69 2.00
N LEU A 144 -4.42 -5.23 1.02
CA LEU A 144 -5.42 -6.25 1.31
C LEU A 144 -4.77 -7.47 1.98
N VAL A 145 -5.52 -8.12 2.88
CA VAL A 145 -5.03 -9.25 3.68
C VAL A 145 -4.59 -10.45 2.83
N ASN A 146 -5.18 -10.60 1.64
CA ASN A 146 -4.85 -11.64 0.66
C ASN A 146 -3.60 -11.33 -0.18
N MET A 147 -3.02 -10.13 -0.07
CA MET A 147 -1.78 -9.79 -0.77
C MET A 147 -0.57 -10.49 -0.11
N PRO A 148 0.33 -11.10 -0.89
CA PRO A 148 1.53 -11.74 -0.34
C PRO A 148 2.45 -10.70 0.31
N VAL A 149 2.98 -11.01 1.50
CA VAL A 149 3.91 -10.12 2.23
C VAL A 149 5.20 -9.83 1.46
N GLN A 150 5.56 -10.71 0.51
CA GLN A 150 6.76 -10.65 -0.31
C GLN A 150 6.79 -9.43 -1.24
N VAL A 151 5.65 -8.77 -1.45
CA VAL A 151 5.60 -7.52 -2.23
C VAL A 151 6.09 -6.31 -1.44
N ILE A 152 6.15 -6.37 -0.10
CA ILE A 152 6.50 -5.22 0.73
C ILE A 152 7.97 -4.78 0.55
N PRO A 153 8.99 -5.67 0.60
CA PRO A 153 10.37 -5.25 0.40
C PRO A 153 10.65 -4.51 -0.93
N PRO A 154 10.16 -4.97 -2.10
CA PRO A 154 10.34 -4.21 -3.33
C PRO A 154 9.58 -2.87 -3.31
N MET A 155 8.38 -2.78 -2.69
CA MET A 155 7.70 -1.50 -2.53
C MET A 155 8.55 -0.48 -1.76
N TYR A 156 9.16 -0.88 -0.63
CA TYR A 156 10.03 0.03 0.13
C TYR A 156 11.30 0.42 -0.64
N THR A 157 11.81 -0.47 -1.49
CA THR A 157 12.95 -0.16 -2.36
C THR A 157 12.57 0.90 -3.39
N MET A 158 11.43 0.72 -4.05
CA MET A 158 10.89 1.70 -5.01
C MET A 158 10.61 3.04 -4.32
N LEU A 159 9.94 3.04 -3.17
CA LEU A 159 9.66 4.25 -2.40
C LEU A 159 10.95 5.00 -2.00
N ALA A 160 11.99 4.27 -1.60
CA ALA A 160 13.27 4.88 -1.25
C ALA A 160 13.92 5.57 -2.46
N ASP A 161 13.78 5.00 -3.67
CA ASP A 161 14.29 5.59 -4.90
C ASP A 161 13.41 6.76 -5.38
N GLU A 162 12.09 6.64 -5.29
CA GLU A 162 11.12 7.72 -5.54
C GLU A 162 11.41 8.95 -4.67
N VAL A 163 11.64 8.75 -3.37
CA VAL A 163 12.00 9.85 -2.45
C VAL A 163 13.34 10.48 -2.84
N LYS A 164 14.35 9.69 -3.23
CA LYS A 164 15.64 10.23 -3.72
C LYS A 164 15.45 11.03 -5.01
N TRP A 165 14.63 10.56 -5.94
CA TRP A 165 14.35 11.26 -7.18
C TRP A 165 13.57 12.56 -6.94
N ALA A 166 12.58 12.54 -6.04
CA ALA A 166 11.84 13.72 -5.62
C ALA A 166 12.75 14.77 -4.95
N LEU A 167 13.75 14.35 -4.18
CA LEU A 167 14.75 15.24 -3.59
C LEU A 167 15.73 15.82 -4.61
N ALA A 168 16.06 15.07 -5.66
CA ALA A 168 16.97 15.50 -6.72
C ALA A 168 16.30 16.46 -7.73
N ASP A 169 14.98 16.40 -7.87
CA ASP A 169 14.21 17.30 -8.74
C ASP A 169 14.04 18.68 -8.08
N VAL A 170 15.00 19.58 -8.33
CA VAL A 170 15.03 20.96 -7.80
C VAL A 170 13.76 21.77 -8.12
N ARG A 171 12.95 21.35 -9.11
CA ARG A 171 11.69 22.03 -9.46
C ARG A 171 10.50 21.62 -8.60
N ARG A 172 10.59 20.52 -7.86
CA ARG A 172 9.49 19.95 -7.07
C ARG A 172 9.95 19.83 -5.62
N SER A 173 9.53 20.79 -4.80
CA SER A 173 9.96 20.96 -3.42
C SER A 173 9.44 19.85 -2.50
N PHE A 174 10.04 18.66 -2.54
CA PHE A 174 9.95 17.69 -1.45
C PHE A 174 11.16 17.88 -0.52
N PRO A 175 11.03 18.63 0.60
CA PRO A 175 12.16 18.84 1.49
C PRO A 175 12.56 17.53 2.20
N PRO A 176 13.85 17.34 2.52
CA PRO A 176 14.35 16.10 3.11
C PRO A 176 13.75 15.85 4.51
N SER A 177 12.90 14.83 4.62
CA SER A 177 12.47 14.30 5.92
C SER A 177 13.62 13.53 6.57
N ARG A 178 13.88 13.82 7.85
CA ARG A 178 14.92 13.14 8.67
C ARG A 178 14.35 12.00 9.50
N PHE A 179 13.05 12.02 9.76
CA PHE A 179 12.31 11.04 10.54
C PHE A 179 11.11 10.56 9.72
N PHE A 180 10.87 9.25 9.79
CA PHE A 180 9.73 8.62 9.14
C PHE A 180 8.83 7.99 10.20
N LEU A 181 7.57 8.46 10.26
CA LEU A 181 6.52 7.86 11.07
C LEU A 181 5.75 6.90 10.18
N THR A 182 5.85 5.60 10.46
CA THR A 182 5.16 4.59 9.66
C THR A 182 3.86 4.18 10.35
N VAL A 183 2.75 4.36 9.63
CA VAL A 183 1.47 3.77 9.99
C VAL A 183 1.23 2.61 9.03
N SER A 184 1.21 1.41 9.58
CA SER A 184 0.98 0.18 8.83
C SER A 184 -0.21 -0.56 9.41
N GLY A 185 -1.05 -1.09 8.54
CA GLY A 185 -2.11 -2.01 8.94
C GLY A 185 -1.48 -3.23 9.60
N SER A 186 -1.94 -3.57 10.80
CA SER A 186 -1.66 -4.90 11.33
C SER A 186 -2.46 -5.86 10.45
N GLY A 187 -1.76 -6.78 9.79
CA GLY A 187 -2.38 -8.00 9.25
C GLY A 187 -2.89 -8.82 10.43
N GLY A 188 -3.97 -8.37 11.06
CA GLY A 188 -4.64 -9.07 12.14
C GLY A 188 -5.23 -10.34 11.55
N ALA A 189 -4.62 -11.47 11.91
CA ALA A 189 -5.29 -12.75 11.83
C ALA A 189 -6.64 -12.63 12.53
N VAL A 190 -7.70 -12.90 11.77
CA VAL A 190 -9.03 -13.20 12.34
C VAL A 190 -8.93 -14.50 13.12
#